data_AF-A0A2V9V052-F1
#
_entry.id   AF-A0A2V9V052-F1
#
_cell.length_a   1.000
_cell.length_b   1.000
_cell.length_c   1.000
_cell.angle_alpha   90.00
_cell.angle_beta   90.00
_cell.angle_gamma   90.00
#
_symmetry.space_group_name_H-M   'P 1'
#
loop_
_entity.id
_entity.type
_entity.pdbx_description
1 polymer ?
#
loop_
_entity_poly.entity_id
_entity_poly.type
_entity_poly.pdbx_seq_one_letter_code
_entity_poly.pdbx_strand_id
1 'polypeptide(L)'
;MPEAKHITRAAAYANSDDFRRIFDEDMNSLYLLAFLLTADREKAEQCFVAGLEDSVEGNPVFKEWARSWARRAIIQNAVRVINPQPAEGSGRSRSASVDSDDRMLQAEQHVEIAAVLGLEPFERIVFVMAVLERYSDHECSLLLGCPRRDVLATRTRALEQIGSEVESLYQQLTVNSANQTAERHAAFVQG
;
A
#
# COMPACT_ATOMS: atom_id res chain seq x y z
N MET A 1 -50.49 17.78 -13.84
CA MET A 1 -49.28 17.82 -14.70
C MET A 1 -48.13 18.37 -13.87
N PRO A 2 -47.16 17.55 -13.41
CA PRO A 2 -45.89 18.09 -12.95
C PRO A 2 -44.82 17.80 -14.01
N GLU A 3 -44.29 18.88 -14.58
CA GLU A 3 -43.22 18.85 -15.57
C GLU A 3 -41.85 18.55 -14.93
N ALA A 4 -41.18 17.60 -15.58
CA ALA A 4 -39.73 17.42 -15.74
C ALA A 4 -38.81 17.67 -14.53
N LYS A 5 -38.41 16.54 -13.91
CA LYS A 5 -37.18 16.40 -13.14
C LYS A 5 -35.96 16.91 -13.92
N HIS A 6 -35.13 17.66 -13.21
CA HIS A 6 -33.81 18.16 -13.58
C HIS A 6 -33.07 17.33 -14.64
N ILE A 7 -32.72 17.98 -15.75
CA ILE A 7 -31.80 17.46 -16.76
C ILE A 7 -30.43 17.28 -16.10
N THR A 8 -30.01 16.02 -16.00
CA THR A 8 -28.69 15.56 -15.57
C THR A 8 -27.62 16.32 -16.34
N ARG A 9 -26.79 17.10 -15.64
CA ARG A 9 -25.55 17.66 -16.20
C ARG A 9 -24.72 16.48 -16.71
N ALA A 10 -24.56 16.35 -18.02
CA ALA A 10 -23.74 15.29 -18.62
C ALA A 10 -22.40 15.24 -17.88
N ALA A 11 -22.08 14.09 -17.29
CA ALA A 11 -20.84 13.91 -16.55
C ALA A 11 -19.68 14.20 -17.51
N ALA A 12 -18.94 15.26 -17.23
CA ALA A 12 -17.78 15.60 -18.04
C ALA A 12 -16.71 14.52 -17.84
N TYR A 13 -16.06 14.12 -18.94
CA TYR A 13 -14.88 13.25 -18.89
C TYR A 13 -13.69 13.99 -18.29
N ALA A 14 -12.84 13.25 -17.58
CA ALA A 14 -11.57 13.74 -17.07
C ALA A 14 -10.61 13.98 -18.23
N ASN A 15 -9.85 15.06 -18.14
CA ASN A 15 -8.76 15.35 -19.06
C ASN A 15 -7.41 15.27 -18.35
N SER A 16 -6.31 15.51 -19.07
CA SER A 16 -4.96 15.46 -18.52
C SER A 16 -4.75 16.40 -17.33
N ASP A 17 -5.38 17.58 -17.34
CA ASP A 17 -5.24 18.55 -16.25
C ASP A 17 -5.98 18.11 -14.99
N ASP A 18 -7.12 17.42 -15.14
CA ASP A 18 -7.81 16.80 -14.01
C ASP A 18 -6.90 15.76 -13.34
N PHE A 19 -6.21 14.92 -14.11
CA PHE A 19 -5.28 13.92 -13.56
C PHE A 19 -4.03 14.54 -12.95
N ARG A 20 -3.39 15.52 -13.60
CA ARG A 20 -2.26 16.25 -13.00
C ARG A 20 -2.63 16.84 -11.64
N ARG A 21 -3.79 17.48 -11.56
CA ARG A 21 -4.30 18.04 -10.30
C ARG A 21 -4.55 16.97 -9.25
N ILE A 22 -5.10 15.81 -9.63
CA ILE A 22 -5.29 14.69 -8.69
C ILE A 22 -3.96 14.18 -8.14
N PHE A 23 -2.95 14.00 -9.01
CA PHE A 23 -1.64 13.51 -8.58
C PHE A 23 -0.88 14.52 -7.73
N ASP A 24 -1.11 15.82 -7.93
CA ASP A 24 -0.57 16.89 -7.08
C ASP A 24 -1.31 16.98 -5.73
N GLU A 25 -2.65 17.03 -5.74
CA GLU A 25 -3.48 17.12 -4.53
C GLU A 25 -3.33 15.88 -3.63
N ASP A 26 -3.34 14.68 -4.22
CA ASP A 26 -3.35 13.40 -3.49
C ASP A 26 -1.96 12.75 -3.43
N MET A 27 -0.88 13.50 -3.76
CA MET A 27 0.50 13.01 -3.92
C MET A 27 0.94 12.09 -2.79
N ASN A 28 0.83 12.54 -1.53
CA ASN A 28 1.26 11.76 -0.37
C ASN A 28 0.51 10.42 -0.27
N SER A 29 -0.79 10.41 -0.55
CA SER A 29 -1.62 9.21 -0.43
C SER A 29 -1.37 8.22 -1.57
N LEU A 30 -1.16 8.73 -2.78
CA LEU A 30 -0.90 7.95 -3.99
C LEU A 30 0.53 7.39 -3.97
N TYR A 31 1.51 8.17 -3.52
CA TYR A 31 2.87 7.71 -3.33
C TYR A 31 2.96 6.68 -2.18
N LEU A 32 2.28 6.91 -1.06
CA LEU A 32 2.21 5.92 0.01
C LEU A 32 1.59 4.60 -0.47
N LEU A 33 0.53 4.66 -1.29
CA LEU A 33 -0.04 3.46 -1.91
C LEU A 33 1.01 2.72 -2.77
N ALA A 34 1.71 3.43 -3.65
CA ALA A 34 2.78 2.86 -4.48
C ALA A 34 3.88 2.24 -3.62
N PHE A 35 4.27 2.91 -2.53
CA PHE A 35 5.31 2.43 -1.61
C PHE A 35 4.88 1.21 -0.81
N LEU A 36 3.65 1.17 -0.30
CA LEU A 36 3.12 -0.01 0.41
C LEU A 36 3.03 -1.23 -0.51
N LEU A 37 2.70 -1.04 -1.78
CA LEU A 37 2.63 -2.15 -2.75
C LEU A 37 4.05 -2.69 -3.07
N THR A 38 5.01 -1.79 -3.26
CA THR A 38 6.34 -2.15 -3.80
C THR A 38 7.37 -2.49 -2.73
N ALA A 39 7.26 -1.91 -1.54
CA ALA A 39 8.25 -1.92 -0.46
C ALA A 39 9.66 -1.48 -0.86
N ASP A 40 9.74 -0.66 -1.91
CA ASP A 40 10.99 -0.21 -2.53
C ASP A 40 10.74 1.22 -3.04
N ARG A 41 11.57 2.17 -2.63
CA ARG A 41 11.36 3.60 -2.95
C ARG A 41 11.50 3.87 -4.44
N GLU A 42 12.45 3.23 -5.12
CA GLU A 42 12.68 3.42 -6.56
C GLU A 42 11.51 2.85 -7.36
N LYS A 43 11.05 1.65 -7.01
CA LYS A 43 9.87 1.04 -7.66
C LYS A 43 8.59 1.82 -7.35
N ALA A 44 8.46 2.40 -6.16
CA ALA A 44 7.31 3.24 -5.80
C ALA A 44 7.25 4.49 -6.68
N GLU A 45 8.37 5.18 -6.85
CA GLU A 45 8.48 6.35 -7.73
C GLU A 45 8.15 5.97 -9.18
N GLN A 46 8.74 4.87 -9.68
CA GLN A 46 8.43 4.36 -11.01
C GLN A 46 6.93 4.07 -11.18
N CYS A 47 6.29 3.41 -10.21
CA CYS A 47 4.86 3.10 -10.26
C CYS A 47 3.99 4.35 -10.17
N PHE A 48 4.41 5.36 -9.42
CA PHE A 48 3.68 6.62 -9.31
C PHE A 48 3.71 7.39 -10.64
N VAL A 49 4.88 7.54 -11.24
CA VAL A 49 5.05 8.24 -12.53
C VAL A 49 4.31 7.51 -13.65
N ALA A 50 4.52 6.19 -13.79
CA ALA A 50 3.81 5.38 -14.78
C ALA A 50 2.29 5.38 -14.53
N GLY A 51 1.85 5.45 -13.28
CA GLY A 51 0.43 5.57 -12.93
C GLY A 51 -0.20 6.88 -13.40
N LEU A 52 0.55 7.99 -13.39
CA LEU A 52 0.09 9.27 -13.94
C LEU A 52 -0.03 9.21 -15.47
N GLU A 53 1.00 8.67 -16.13
CA GLU A 53 1.01 8.48 -17.60
C GLU A 53 -0.16 7.58 -18.05
N ASP A 54 -0.31 6.40 -17.43
CA ASP A 54 -1.40 5.46 -17.72
C ASP A 54 -2.79 6.07 -17.44
N SER A 55 -2.90 6.97 -16.46
CA SER A 55 -4.16 7.68 -16.17
C SER A 55 -4.52 8.68 -17.26
N VAL A 56 -3.52 9.35 -17.84
CA VAL A 56 -3.69 10.37 -18.88
C VAL A 56 -3.92 9.74 -20.25
N GLU A 57 -3.21 8.66 -20.56
CA GLU A 57 -3.25 7.97 -21.87
C GLU A 57 -4.33 6.89 -21.95
N GLY A 58 -4.89 6.49 -20.81
CA GLY A 58 -5.89 5.44 -20.70
C GLY A 58 -7.26 5.79 -21.27
N ASN A 59 -8.21 4.89 -21.03
CA ASN A 59 -9.59 5.07 -21.50
C ASN A 59 -10.23 6.33 -20.87
N PRO A 60 -11.04 7.10 -21.64
CA PRO A 60 -11.77 8.23 -21.09
C PRO A 60 -12.66 7.82 -19.91
N VAL A 61 -12.42 8.41 -18.74
CA VAL A 61 -13.23 8.20 -17.53
C VAL A 61 -13.99 9.48 -17.17
N PHE A 62 -15.16 9.34 -16.54
CA PHE A 62 -15.86 10.49 -15.99
C PHE A 62 -15.05 11.12 -14.85
N LYS A 63 -15.10 12.46 -14.71
CA LYS A 63 -14.35 13.21 -13.69
C LYS A 63 -14.54 12.69 -12.28
N GLU A 64 -15.76 12.27 -11.94
CA GLU A 64 -16.09 11.74 -10.61
C GLU A 64 -15.38 10.41 -10.29
N TRP A 65 -14.93 9.66 -11.31
CA TRP A 65 -14.21 8.39 -11.17
C TRP A 65 -12.69 8.56 -11.30
N ALA A 66 -12.20 9.75 -11.65
CA ALA A 66 -10.79 9.99 -11.97
C ALA A 66 -9.85 9.67 -10.81
N ARG A 67 -10.23 9.97 -9.57
CA ARG A 67 -9.44 9.62 -8.37
C ARG A 67 -9.33 8.11 -8.16
N SER A 68 -10.43 7.39 -8.29
CA SER A 68 -10.42 5.92 -8.21
C SER A 68 -9.63 5.29 -9.36
N TRP A 69 -9.67 5.91 -10.54
CA TRP A 69 -8.88 5.49 -11.70
C TRP A 69 -7.37 5.70 -11.48
N ALA A 70 -6.97 6.84 -10.91
CA ALA A 70 -5.57 7.12 -10.56
C ALA A 70 -5.01 6.05 -9.60
N ARG A 71 -5.75 5.73 -8.53
CA ARG A 71 -5.38 4.65 -7.60
C ARG A 71 -5.27 3.30 -8.31
N ARG A 72 -6.24 2.97 -9.17
CA ARG A 72 -6.22 1.74 -9.97
C ARG A 72 -4.99 1.67 -10.88
N ALA A 73 -4.62 2.76 -11.55
CA ALA A 73 -3.45 2.82 -12.42
C ALA A 73 -2.16 2.53 -11.64
N ILE A 74 -2.00 3.08 -10.43
CA ILE A 74 -0.86 2.79 -9.55
C ILE A 74 -0.84 1.30 -9.15
N ILE A 75 -1.98 0.73 -8.74
CA ILE A 75 -2.06 -0.69 -8.37
C ILE A 75 -1.67 -1.59 -9.55
N GLN A 76 -2.17 -1.29 -10.76
CA GLN A 76 -1.85 -2.03 -11.97
C GLN A 76 -0.36 -1.97 -12.31
N ASN A 77 0.25 -0.79 -12.18
CA ASN A 77 1.69 -0.63 -12.39
C ASN A 77 2.50 -1.41 -11.35
N ALA A 78 2.13 -1.35 -10.07
CA ALA A 78 2.81 -2.10 -9.03
C ALA A 78 2.71 -3.62 -9.24
N VAL A 79 1.55 -4.14 -9.63
CA VAL A 79 1.39 -5.57 -9.96
C VAL A 79 2.30 -5.96 -11.13
N ARG A 80 2.43 -5.10 -12.16
CA ARG A 80 3.31 -5.34 -13.31
C ARG A 80 4.79 -5.35 -12.92
N VAL A 81 5.23 -4.38 -12.12
CA VAL A 81 6.63 -4.21 -11.71
C VAL A 81 7.07 -5.27 -10.71
N ILE A 82 6.21 -5.60 -9.74
CA ILE A 82 6.51 -6.59 -8.70
C ILE A 82 6.30 -8.02 -9.21
N ASN A 83 5.32 -8.23 -10.09
CA ASN A 83 4.91 -9.53 -10.62
C ASN A 83 4.76 -10.60 -9.52
N PRO A 84 3.91 -10.35 -8.50
CA PRO A 84 3.85 -11.19 -7.32
C PRO A 84 3.31 -12.58 -7.68
N GLN A 85 3.99 -13.63 -7.21
CA GLN A 85 3.54 -15.01 -7.39
C GLN A 85 3.02 -15.57 -6.07
N PRO A 86 1.89 -16.30 -6.07
CA PRO A 86 1.46 -17.06 -4.91
C PRO A 86 2.59 -18.02 -4.48
N ALA A 87 2.90 -18.07 -3.19
CA ALA A 87 3.90 -19.00 -2.69
C ALA A 87 3.49 -20.45 -3.00
N GLU A 88 4.29 -21.16 -3.80
CA GLU A 88 4.07 -22.58 -4.11
C GLU A 88 4.41 -23.46 -2.90
N GLY A 89 3.58 -23.46 -1.85
CA GLY A 89 3.54 -24.52 -0.82
C GLY A 89 4.83 -24.89 -0.05
N SER A 90 6.00 -24.31 -0.35
CA SER A 90 7.28 -24.72 0.22
C SER A 90 7.97 -23.53 0.87
N GLY A 91 7.99 -23.57 2.21
CA GLY A 91 9.02 -22.93 3.02
C GLY A 91 8.96 -21.40 3.07
N ARG A 92 8.73 -20.88 4.28
CA ARG A 92 8.94 -19.48 4.67
C ARG A 92 10.39 -19.07 4.35
N SER A 93 10.68 -18.64 3.13
CA SER A 93 11.91 -17.92 2.82
C SER A 93 11.72 -16.48 3.24
N ARG A 94 11.92 -16.21 4.54
CA ARG A 94 12.17 -14.85 5.01
C ARG A 94 13.53 -14.43 4.46
N SER A 95 13.55 -13.86 3.26
CA SER A 95 14.74 -13.22 2.73
C SER A 95 14.36 -11.90 2.09
N ALA A 96 14.21 -10.90 2.94
CA ALA A 96 14.45 -9.52 2.58
C ALA A 96 15.40 -8.96 3.64
N SER A 97 16.70 -9.02 3.35
CA SER A 97 17.70 -8.20 4.04
C SER A 97 17.44 -6.75 3.62
N VAL A 98 16.61 -6.07 4.40
CA VAL A 98 16.43 -4.63 4.28
C VAL A 98 17.41 -3.97 5.24
N ASP A 99 18.19 -3.06 4.69
CA ASP A 99 19.25 -2.31 5.34
C ASP A 99 18.79 -1.78 6.71
N SER A 100 19.46 -2.25 7.77
CA SER A 100 18.94 -2.24 9.13
C SER A 100 19.12 -0.89 9.84
N ASP A 101 19.99 -0.02 9.33
CA ASP A 101 20.34 1.25 9.96
C ASP A 101 19.34 2.38 9.65
N ASP A 102 18.65 2.38 8.49
CA ASP A 102 17.63 3.40 8.16
C ASP A 102 16.26 3.11 8.83
N ARG A 103 16.04 1.85 9.26
CA ARG A 103 14.78 1.40 9.87
C ARG A 103 14.60 1.85 11.32
N MET A 104 15.66 1.87 12.13
CA MET A 104 15.50 2.12 13.57
C MET A 104 15.02 3.54 13.90
N LEU A 105 15.36 4.52 13.04
CA LEU A 105 15.01 5.93 13.25
C LEU A 105 13.65 6.33 12.65
N GLN A 106 13.08 5.53 11.73
CA GLN A 106 11.75 5.77 11.13
C GLN A 106 10.66 4.82 11.67
N ALA A 107 11.02 3.62 12.16
CA ALA A 107 10.09 2.64 12.69
C ALA A 107 9.41 3.08 14.00
N GLU A 108 10.01 4.03 14.74
CA GLU A 108 9.44 4.57 15.98
C GLU A 108 8.14 5.37 15.75
N GLN A 109 7.85 5.82 14.52
CA GLN A 109 6.67 6.64 14.23
C GLN A 109 5.57 5.92 13.42
N HIS A 110 5.88 4.82 12.71
CA HIS A 110 4.92 4.15 11.82
C HIS A 110 5.06 2.62 11.82
N VAL A 111 4.75 1.99 12.95
CA VAL A 111 4.80 0.53 13.16
C VAL A 111 3.96 -0.23 12.12
N GLU A 112 2.79 0.30 11.80
CA GLU A 112 1.86 -0.32 10.85
C GLU A 112 2.43 -0.34 9.43
N ILE A 113 3.12 0.73 9.03
CA ILE A 113 3.80 0.78 7.72
C ILE A 113 4.90 -0.27 7.69
N ALA A 114 5.76 -0.30 8.72
CA ALA A 114 6.85 -1.26 8.80
C ALA A 114 6.35 -2.72 8.72
N ALA A 115 5.24 -3.03 9.39
CA ALA A 115 4.63 -4.35 9.33
C ALA A 115 4.17 -4.72 7.91
N VAL A 116 3.52 -3.80 7.18
CA VAL A 116 3.10 -4.03 5.79
C VAL A 116 4.30 -4.22 4.85
N LEU A 117 5.34 -3.41 5.01
CA LEU A 117 6.56 -3.52 4.21
C LEU A 117 7.33 -4.83 4.49
N GLY A 118 7.14 -5.43 5.67
CA GLY A 118 7.73 -6.71 6.06
C GLY A 118 7.02 -7.95 5.49
N LEU A 119 5.83 -7.80 4.90
CA LEU A 119 5.14 -8.90 4.23
C LEU A 119 5.88 -9.31 2.95
N GLU A 120 5.80 -10.60 2.62
CA GLU A 120 6.24 -11.12 1.32
C GLU A 120 5.42 -10.47 0.17
N PRO A 121 5.97 -10.35 -1.06
CA PRO A 121 5.38 -9.53 -2.11
C PRO A 121 3.92 -9.85 -2.45
N PHE A 122 3.54 -11.13 -2.47
CA PHE A 122 2.16 -11.54 -2.78
C PHE A 122 1.21 -11.23 -1.62
N GLU A 123 1.59 -11.56 -0.38
CA GLU A 123 0.87 -11.21 0.85
C GLU A 123 0.65 -9.70 0.94
N ARG A 124 1.69 -8.92 0.66
CA ARG A 124 1.67 -7.46 0.72
C ARG A 124 0.68 -6.87 -0.29
N ILE A 125 0.77 -7.28 -1.55
CA ILE A 125 -0.12 -6.76 -2.59
C ILE A 125 -1.57 -7.19 -2.32
N VAL A 126 -1.81 -8.44 -1.91
CA VAL A 126 -3.15 -8.91 -1.54
C VAL A 126 -3.70 -8.12 -0.34
N PHE A 127 -2.89 -7.89 0.69
CA PHE A 127 -3.29 -7.11 1.87
C PHE A 127 -3.66 -5.68 1.48
N VAL A 128 -2.79 -4.97 0.76
CA VAL A 128 -3.03 -3.58 0.35
C VAL A 128 -4.28 -3.49 -0.53
N MET A 129 -4.43 -4.37 -1.54
CA MET A 129 -5.59 -4.35 -2.42
C MET A 129 -6.89 -4.69 -1.70
N ALA A 130 -6.93 -5.81 -0.97
CA ALA A 130 -8.18 -6.34 -0.42
C ALA A 130 -8.61 -5.67 0.88
N VAL A 131 -7.66 -5.20 1.70
CA VAL A 131 -7.94 -4.62 3.02
C VAL A 131 -7.94 -3.10 2.95
N LEU A 132 -6.85 -2.49 2.44
CA LEU A 132 -6.71 -1.03 2.46
C LEU A 132 -7.51 -0.36 1.34
N GLU A 133 -7.41 -0.88 0.11
CA GLU A 133 -8.11 -0.36 -1.07
C GLU A 133 -9.50 -1.02 -1.28
N ARG A 134 -9.85 -2.00 -0.44
CA ARG A 134 -11.17 -2.67 -0.39
C ARG A 134 -11.62 -3.33 -1.71
N TYR A 135 -10.68 -3.80 -2.51
CA TYR A 135 -10.99 -4.62 -3.67
C TYR A 135 -11.62 -5.94 -3.21
N SER A 136 -12.61 -6.42 -3.96
CA SER A 136 -13.16 -7.75 -3.70
C SER A 136 -12.13 -8.84 -4.02
N ASP A 137 -12.27 -10.01 -3.39
CA ASP A 137 -11.41 -11.17 -3.68
C ASP A 137 -11.43 -11.55 -5.16
N HIS A 138 -12.54 -11.28 -5.84
CA HIS A 138 -12.68 -11.52 -7.27
C HIS A 138 -11.86 -10.54 -8.10
N GLU A 139 -11.92 -9.24 -7.80
CA GLU A 139 -11.12 -8.23 -8.51
C GLU A 139 -9.62 -8.43 -8.28
N CYS A 140 -9.21 -8.78 -7.06
CA CYS A 140 -7.84 -9.17 -6.77
C CYS A 140 -7.42 -10.39 -7.59
N SER A 141 -8.25 -11.43 -7.65
CA SER A 141 -8.00 -12.65 -8.45
C SER A 141 -7.82 -12.36 -9.94
N LEU A 142 -8.66 -11.49 -10.50
CA LEU A 142 -8.55 -11.07 -11.90
C LEU A 142 -7.26 -10.27 -12.15
N LEU A 143 -6.90 -9.36 -11.25
CA LEU A 143 -5.73 -8.51 -11.44
C LEU A 143 -4.41 -9.24 -11.22
N LEU A 144 -4.37 -10.17 -10.27
CA LEU A 144 -3.18 -10.96 -9.93
C LEU A 144 -3.05 -12.23 -10.78
N GLY A 145 -4.05 -12.56 -11.60
CA GLY A 145 -4.01 -13.75 -12.44
C GLY A 145 -3.99 -15.06 -11.66
N CYS A 146 -4.53 -15.09 -10.44
CA CYS A 146 -4.49 -16.25 -9.56
C CYS A 146 -5.90 -16.70 -9.11
N PRO A 147 -6.08 -17.97 -8.69
CA PRO A 147 -7.35 -18.44 -8.16
C PRO A 147 -7.86 -17.62 -6.96
N ARG A 148 -9.17 -17.32 -6.93
CA ARG A 148 -9.81 -16.58 -5.82
C ARG A 148 -9.56 -17.20 -4.44
N ARG A 149 -9.43 -18.53 -4.35
CA ARG A 149 -9.11 -19.23 -3.10
C ARG A 149 -7.74 -18.84 -2.53
N ASP A 150 -6.77 -18.54 -3.40
CA ASP A 150 -5.41 -18.18 -3.00
C ASP A 150 -5.39 -16.75 -2.45
N VAL A 151 -6.14 -15.84 -3.09
CA VAL A 151 -6.39 -14.49 -2.55
C VAL A 151 -7.04 -14.55 -1.19
N LEU A 152 -8.11 -15.35 -1.04
CA LEU A 152 -8.84 -15.45 0.23
C LEU A 152 -7.95 -15.98 1.36
N ALA A 153 -7.24 -17.08 1.12
CA ALA A 153 -6.32 -17.65 2.09
C ALA A 153 -5.19 -16.66 2.45
N THR A 154 -4.66 -15.96 1.46
CA THR A 154 -3.58 -14.99 1.65
C THR A 154 -4.04 -13.76 2.41
N ARG A 155 -5.24 -13.23 2.13
CA ARG A 155 -5.81 -12.10 2.88
C ARG A 155 -5.93 -12.43 4.36
N THR A 156 -6.45 -13.61 4.70
CA THR A 156 -6.58 -14.04 6.10
C THR A 156 -5.22 -14.14 6.78
N ARG A 157 -4.24 -14.82 6.15
CA ARG A 157 -2.88 -14.96 6.71
C ARG A 157 -2.18 -13.61 6.86
N ALA A 158 -2.29 -12.72 5.88
CA ALA A 158 -1.66 -11.40 5.94
C ALA A 158 -2.27 -10.55 7.07
N LEU A 159 -3.59 -10.60 7.29
CA LEU A 159 -4.23 -9.93 8.42
C LEU A 159 -3.71 -10.43 9.78
N GLU A 160 -3.61 -11.76 9.94
CA GLU A 160 -3.06 -12.38 11.15
C GLU A 160 -1.59 -11.98 11.37
N GLN A 161 -0.78 -12.02 10.31
CA GLN A 161 0.63 -11.64 10.38
C GLN A 161 0.79 -10.19 10.78
N ILE A 162 0.07 -9.25 10.15
CA ILE A 162 0.12 -7.83 10.52
C ILE A 162 -0.27 -7.61 11.98
N GLY A 163 -1.34 -8.25 12.46
CA GLY A 163 -1.73 -8.16 13.87
C GLY A 163 -0.60 -8.59 14.81
N SER A 164 0.06 -9.71 14.51
CA SER A 164 1.16 -10.22 15.35
C SER A 164 2.45 -9.39 15.25
N GLU A 165 2.79 -8.89 14.06
CA GLU A 165 4.00 -8.08 13.84
C GLU A 165 3.86 -6.70 14.51
N VAL A 166 2.70 -6.07 14.37
CA VAL A 166 2.41 -4.78 15.02
C VAL A 166 2.49 -4.91 16.53
N GLU A 167 1.88 -5.94 17.12
CA GLU A 167 1.96 -6.20 18.57
C GLU A 167 3.41 -6.41 19.04
N SER A 168 4.20 -7.19 18.28
CA SER A 168 5.62 -7.42 18.60
C SER A 168 6.43 -6.14 18.55
N LEU A 169 6.25 -5.31 17.51
CA LEU A 169 6.96 -4.05 17.33
C LEU A 169 6.60 -3.04 18.43
N TYR A 170 5.33 -2.94 18.81
CA TYR A 170 4.92 -2.11 19.97
C TYR A 170 5.60 -2.57 21.27
N GLN A 171 5.68 -3.88 21.50
CA GLN A 171 6.36 -4.42 22.68
C GLN A 171 7.86 -4.10 22.67
N GLN A 172 8.53 -4.20 21.52
CA GLN A 172 9.95 -3.87 21.38
C GLN A 172 10.24 -2.39 21.61
N LEU A 173 9.41 -1.48 21.07
CA LEU A 173 9.53 -0.03 21.30
C LEU A 173 9.37 0.32 22.78
N THR A 174 8.42 -0.33 23.47
CA THR A 174 8.17 -0.12 24.90
C THR A 174 9.37 -0.58 25.74
N VAL A 175 9.97 -1.73 25.42
CA VAL A 175 11.17 -2.23 26.12
C VAL A 175 12.40 -1.36 25.85
N ASN A 176 12.60 -0.93 24.60
CA ASN A 176 13.75 -0.11 24.22
C ASN A 176 13.73 1.27 24.89
N SER A 177 12.56 1.91 24.97
CA SER A 177 12.40 3.20 25.66
C SER A 177 12.66 3.10 27.17
N ALA A 178 12.23 2.00 27.82
CA ALA A 178 12.50 1.74 29.22
C ALA A 178 14.00 1.55 29.50
N ASN A 179 14.69 0.78 28.65
CA ASN A 179 16.13 0.55 28.78
C ASN A 179 16.95 1.83 28.60
N GLN A 180 16.63 2.65 27.58
CA GLN A 180 17.30 3.95 27.37
C GLN A 180 17.10 4.92 28.55
N THR A 181 15.94 4.88 29.21
CA THR A 181 15.65 5.70 30.39
C THR A 181 16.48 5.25 31.60
N ALA A 182 16.60 3.93 31.81
CA ALA A 182 17.43 3.36 32.87
C ALA A 182 18.92 3.68 32.69
N GLU A 183 19.43 3.59 31.45
CA GLU A 183 20.82 3.93 31.12
C GLU A 183 21.14 5.42 31.35
N ARG A 184 20.23 6.33 30.97
CA ARG A 184 20.38 7.78 31.25
C ARG A 184 20.39 8.08 32.73
N HIS A 185 19.55 7.41 33.52
CA HIS A 185 19.51 7.60 34.97
C HIS A 185 20.78 7.06 35.65
N ALA A 186 21.30 5.92 35.19
CA ALA A 186 22.56 5.37 35.68
C ALA A 186 23.76 6.28 35.35
N ALA A 187 23.80 6.88 34.17
CA ALA A 187 24.85 7.83 33.76
C ALA A 187 24.81 9.14 34.56
N PHE A 188 23.63 9.62 34.97
CA PHE A 188 23.47 10.83 35.77
C PHE A 188 23.86 10.64 37.25
N VAL A 189 23.71 9.43 37.80
CA VAL A 189 24.03 9.13 39.21
C VAL A 189 25.53 8.89 39.45
N GLN A 190 26.32 8.65 38.38
CA GLN A 190 27.75 8.34 38.47
C GLN A 190 28.69 9.52 38.11
N GLY A 191 28.15 10.71 37.81
CA GLY A 191 28.91 11.94 37.55
C GLY A 191 28.76 12.97 38.67
#